data_AF-A0A6C0BHD6-F1
#
_entry.id   AF-A0A6C0BHD6-F1
#
_cell.length_a   1.000
_cell.length_b   1.000
_cell.length_c   1.000
_cell.angle_alpha   90.00
_cell.angle_beta   90.00
_cell.angle_gamma   90.00
#
_symmetry.space_group_name_H-M   'P 1'
#
loop_
_entity.id
_entity.type
_entity.pdbx_description
1 polymer ?
#
loop_
_entity_poly.entity_id
_entity_poly.type
_entity_poly.pdbx_seq_one_letter_code
_entity_poly.pdbx_strand_id
1 'polypeptide(L)'
;MKYPEDFDTNDELLKYTISIIRQVGLCTSVKQKHPDIYTFFVSLFQRHPEKEKKEVSLITDISIRRFPKSNPHQPLTVSDHQFFIIKNNGKEDSISWNTCVKGEINPIEKRLNWVMRHAIQEQIRDFKNKNPNPCEFCNATVNLTVDHIIKFKQLKDDFITLNPVYPTEFSKNELAQEVFREEDKYYSELWQKYHYSNATLRILCKDCNQRLDNYYANHV
;
A
#
# COMPACT_ATOMS: atom_id res chain seq x y z
N MET A 1 -7.37 -17.43 -24.42
CA MET A 1 -6.93 -16.55 -23.32
C MET A 1 -6.05 -15.46 -23.93
N LYS A 2 -6.16 -14.19 -23.50
CA LYS A 2 -5.16 -13.16 -23.87
C LYS A 2 -4.00 -13.18 -22.88
N TYR A 3 -2.81 -12.86 -23.34
CA TYR A 3 -1.60 -12.69 -22.53
C TYR A 3 -1.24 -11.21 -22.38
N PRO A 4 -0.42 -10.83 -21.38
CA PRO A 4 -0.05 -9.43 -21.15
C PRO A 4 0.52 -8.69 -22.36
N GLU A 5 1.20 -9.39 -23.27
CA GLU A 5 1.74 -8.90 -24.54
C GLU A 5 0.67 -8.60 -25.61
N ASP A 6 -0.56 -9.09 -25.45
CA ASP A 6 -1.67 -8.86 -26.38
C ASP A 6 -2.41 -7.53 -26.13
N PHE A 7 -1.92 -6.69 -25.22
CA PHE A 7 -2.55 -5.42 -24.83
C PHE A 7 -1.65 -4.24 -25.18
N ASP A 8 -2.22 -3.26 -25.88
CA ASP A 8 -1.50 -2.07 -26.31
C ASP A 8 -1.23 -1.11 -25.14
N THR A 9 -2.10 -1.14 -24.12
CA THR A 9 -2.01 -0.25 -22.96
C THR A 9 -2.07 -0.98 -21.62
N ASN A 10 -1.41 -0.41 -20.62
CA ASN A 10 -1.51 -0.89 -19.23
C ASN A 10 -2.94 -0.77 -18.67
N ASP A 11 -3.76 0.16 -19.18
CA ASP A 11 -5.15 0.33 -18.76
C ASP A 11 -6.05 -0.80 -19.26
N GLU A 12 -5.84 -1.28 -20.48
CA GLU A 12 -6.56 -2.45 -21.00
C GLU A 12 -6.13 -3.71 -20.26
N LEU A 13 -4.82 -3.90 -20.05
CA LEU A 13 -4.31 -4.99 -19.24
C LEU A 13 -4.86 -4.94 -17.80
N LEU A 14 -4.97 -3.76 -17.20
CA LEU A 14 -5.55 -3.56 -15.87
C LEU A 14 -7.02 -4.02 -15.84
N LYS A 15 -7.83 -3.55 -16.79
CA LYS A 15 -9.25 -3.93 -16.90
C LYS A 15 -9.40 -5.43 -17.10
N TYR A 16 -8.58 -6.03 -17.96
CA TYR A 16 -8.60 -7.46 -18.21
C TYR A 16 -8.20 -8.25 -16.96
N THR A 17 -7.08 -7.89 -16.32
CA THR A 17 -6.60 -8.53 -15.08
C THR A 17 -7.66 -8.45 -13.98
N ILE A 18 -8.33 -7.30 -13.81
CA ILE A 18 -9.45 -7.14 -12.88
C ILE A 18 -10.58 -8.13 -13.17
N SER A 19 -10.94 -8.31 -14.44
CA SER A 19 -12.01 -9.25 -14.83
C SER A 19 -11.63 -10.69 -14.49
N ILE A 20 -10.38 -11.09 -14.75
CA ILE A 20 -9.85 -12.42 -14.39
C ILE A 20 -9.84 -12.63 -12.88
N ILE A 21 -9.39 -11.64 -12.08
CA ILE A 21 -9.40 -11.72 -10.61
C ILE A 21 -10.84 -11.94 -10.10
N ARG A 22 -11.81 -11.21 -10.64
CA ARG A 22 -13.23 -11.36 -10.26
C ARG A 22 -13.79 -12.73 -10.64
N GLN A 23 -13.37 -13.28 -11.77
CA GLN A 23 -13.78 -14.61 -12.22
C GLN A 23 -13.21 -15.72 -11.33
N VAL A 24 -11.94 -15.61 -10.91
CA VAL A 24 -11.27 -16.63 -10.09
C VAL A 24 -11.70 -16.53 -8.62
N GLY A 25 -11.79 -15.32 -8.09
CA GLY A 25 -12.01 -15.08 -6.66
C GLY A 25 -10.87 -15.59 -5.78
N LEU A 26 -11.20 -16.00 -4.55
CA LEU A 26 -10.24 -16.64 -3.65
C LEU A 26 -9.97 -18.07 -4.12
N CYS A 27 -8.70 -18.44 -4.20
CA CYS A 27 -8.28 -19.72 -4.78
C CYS A 27 -7.04 -20.27 -4.10
N THR A 28 -7.09 -21.51 -3.62
CA THR A 28 -5.95 -22.16 -2.96
C THR A 28 -4.87 -22.64 -3.95
N SER A 29 -5.27 -22.95 -5.19
CA SER A 29 -4.38 -23.38 -6.27
C SER A 29 -5.00 -22.97 -7.60
N VAL A 30 -4.47 -21.88 -8.18
CA VAL A 30 -4.92 -21.42 -9.50
C VAL A 30 -4.51 -22.43 -10.57
N LYS A 31 -3.36 -23.08 -10.45
CA LYS A 31 -2.91 -24.08 -11.44
C LYS A 31 -3.86 -25.26 -11.57
N GLN A 32 -4.37 -25.78 -10.45
CA GLN A 32 -5.28 -26.92 -10.47
C GLN A 32 -6.69 -26.54 -10.89
N LYS A 33 -7.21 -25.39 -10.42
CA LYS A 33 -8.61 -24.99 -10.63
C LYS A 33 -8.84 -24.20 -11.92
N HIS A 34 -7.82 -23.49 -12.39
CA HIS A 34 -7.89 -22.59 -13.54
C HIS A 34 -6.57 -22.61 -14.34
N PRO A 35 -6.21 -23.73 -14.98
CA PRO A 35 -4.90 -23.91 -15.63
C PRO A 35 -4.58 -22.86 -16.70
N ASP A 36 -5.56 -22.41 -17.49
CA ASP A 36 -5.36 -21.36 -18.48
C ASP A 36 -5.15 -19.98 -17.84
N ILE A 37 -5.80 -19.71 -16.71
CA ILE A 37 -5.62 -18.47 -15.95
C ILE A 37 -4.27 -18.47 -15.24
N TYR A 38 -3.81 -19.64 -14.79
CA TYR A 38 -2.49 -19.80 -14.20
C TYR A 38 -1.39 -19.36 -15.17
N THR A 39 -1.44 -19.78 -16.43
CA THR A 39 -0.42 -19.37 -17.42
C THR A 39 -0.45 -17.86 -17.67
N PHE A 40 -1.64 -17.24 -17.73
CA PHE A 40 -1.78 -15.80 -17.78
C PHE A 40 -1.10 -15.10 -16.59
N PHE A 41 -1.37 -15.54 -15.35
CA PHE A 41 -0.75 -14.91 -14.17
C PHE A 41 0.75 -15.11 -14.11
N VAL A 42 1.27 -16.28 -14.49
CA VAL A 42 2.72 -16.50 -14.59
C VAL A 42 3.33 -15.53 -15.59
N SER A 43 2.74 -15.37 -16.78
CA SER A 43 3.20 -14.37 -17.76
C SER A 43 3.12 -12.95 -17.21
N LEU A 44 2.01 -12.58 -16.56
CA LEU A 44 1.85 -11.27 -15.93
C LEU A 44 2.96 -11.03 -14.90
N PHE A 45 3.28 -12.01 -14.07
CA PHE A 45 4.27 -11.87 -13.00
C PHE A 45 5.70 -11.73 -13.53
N GLN A 46 6.00 -12.16 -14.76
CA GLN A 46 7.28 -11.89 -15.43
C GLN A 46 7.50 -10.39 -15.73
N ARG A 47 6.47 -9.56 -15.62
CA ARG A 47 6.57 -8.10 -15.71
C ARG A 47 6.92 -7.43 -14.38
N HIS A 48 6.99 -8.18 -13.28
CA HIS A 48 7.34 -7.58 -11.98
C HIS A 48 8.78 -7.06 -12.02
N PRO A 49 9.06 -5.80 -11.63
CA PRO A 49 10.43 -5.25 -11.66
C PRO A 49 11.43 -5.99 -10.77
N GLU A 50 10.96 -6.60 -9.68
CA GLU A 50 11.77 -7.45 -8.79
C GLU A 50 11.60 -8.95 -9.10
N LYS A 51 11.30 -9.36 -10.34
CA LYS A 51 10.98 -10.75 -10.68
C LYS A 51 12.11 -11.73 -10.36
N GLU A 52 13.37 -11.31 -10.50
CA GLU A 52 14.56 -12.11 -10.17
C GLU A 52 14.63 -12.35 -8.67
N LYS A 53 14.50 -11.28 -7.87
CA LYS A 53 14.50 -11.35 -6.40
C LYS A 53 13.31 -12.18 -5.87
N LYS A 54 12.17 -12.10 -6.54
CA LYS A 54 10.99 -12.92 -6.21
C LYS A 54 11.07 -14.34 -6.75
N GLU A 55 12.05 -14.64 -7.58
CA GLU A 55 12.25 -15.94 -8.25
C GLU A 55 11.00 -16.38 -9.02
N VAL A 56 10.41 -15.47 -9.79
CA VAL A 56 9.17 -15.72 -10.55
C VAL A 56 9.32 -16.89 -11.54
N SER A 57 10.53 -17.18 -12.02
CA SER A 57 10.81 -18.35 -12.87
C SER A 57 10.60 -19.70 -12.16
N LEU A 58 10.57 -19.73 -10.83
CA LEU A 58 10.43 -20.95 -10.01
C LEU A 58 8.99 -21.21 -9.54
N ILE A 59 8.01 -20.44 -10.04
CA ILE A 59 6.60 -20.60 -9.68
C ILE A 59 6.11 -21.97 -10.11
N THR A 60 5.59 -22.72 -9.14
CA THR A 60 4.93 -24.02 -9.36
C THR A 60 3.42 -23.94 -9.22
N ASP A 61 2.91 -22.98 -8.44
CA ASP A 61 1.49 -22.70 -8.25
C ASP A 61 1.27 -21.26 -7.74
N ILE A 62 0.01 -20.82 -7.71
CA ILE A 62 -0.42 -19.50 -7.23
C ILE A 62 -1.62 -19.70 -6.31
N SER A 63 -1.63 -19.01 -5.17
CA SER A 63 -2.83 -18.89 -4.34
C SER A 63 -3.28 -17.43 -4.21
N ILE A 64 -4.59 -17.25 -4.10
CA ILE A 64 -5.27 -15.96 -3.97
C ILE A 64 -6.08 -16.01 -2.67
N ARG A 65 -5.68 -15.18 -1.71
CA ARG A 65 -6.21 -15.16 -0.35
C ARG A 65 -6.85 -13.82 -0.06
N ARG A 66 -7.76 -13.79 0.91
CA ARG A 66 -8.36 -12.53 1.38
C ARG A 66 -7.28 -11.72 2.10
N PHE A 67 -7.15 -10.45 1.76
CA PHE A 67 -6.25 -9.55 2.45
C PHE A 67 -6.65 -9.43 3.95
N PRO A 68 -5.72 -9.52 4.92
CA PRO A 68 -6.08 -9.63 6.34
C PRO A 68 -6.92 -8.49 6.91
N LYS A 69 -6.82 -7.28 6.34
CA LYS A 69 -7.58 -6.10 6.80
C LYS A 69 -8.98 -5.99 6.18
N SER A 70 -9.35 -6.87 5.26
CA SER A 70 -10.65 -6.82 4.59
C SER A 70 -11.75 -7.32 5.52
N ASN A 71 -12.88 -6.60 5.58
CA ASN A 71 -14.04 -7.02 6.38
C ASN A 71 -14.61 -8.35 5.83
N PRO A 72 -14.63 -9.45 6.61
CA PRO A 72 -15.09 -10.75 6.13
C PRO A 72 -16.59 -10.76 5.77
N HIS A 73 -17.38 -9.83 6.32
CA HIS A 73 -18.83 -9.72 6.08
C HIS A 73 -19.19 -8.88 4.86
N GLN A 74 -18.21 -8.28 4.17
CA GLN A 74 -18.44 -7.51 2.96
C GLN A 74 -18.12 -8.31 1.69
N PRO A 75 -18.84 -8.04 0.58
CA PRO A 75 -18.51 -8.59 -0.72
C PRO A 75 -17.05 -8.31 -1.08
N LEU A 76 -16.39 -9.31 -1.67
CA LEU A 76 -15.01 -9.16 -2.11
C LEU A 76 -14.90 -8.11 -3.21
N THR A 77 -14.01 -7.16 -2.99
CA THR A 77 -13.50 -6.25 -4.01
C THR A 77 -12.18 -6.78 -4.54
N VAL A 78 -11.72 -6.27 -5.69
CA VAL A 78 -10.43 -6.69 -6.27
C VAL A 78 -9.26 -6.42 -5.30
N SER A 79 -9.33 -5.32 -4.55
CA SER A 79 -8.33 -4.96 -3.53
C SER A 79 -8.24 -5.95 -2.37
N ASP A 80 -9.25 -6.80 -2.18
CA ASP A 80 -9.24 -7.83 -1.13
C ASP A 80 -8.49 -9.10 -1.55
N HIS A 81 -8.00 -9.18 -2.80
CA HIS A 81 -7.31 -10.37 -3.32
C HIS A 81 -5.79 -10.19 -3.21
N GLN A 82 -5.18 -10.93 -2.28
CA GLN A 82 -3.74 -11.00 -2.11
C GLN A 82 -3.19 -12.25 -2.81
N PHE A 83 -2.21 -12.04 -3.69
CA PHE A 83 -1.57 -13.12 -4.45
C PHE A 83 -0.32 -13.62 -3.74
N PHE A 84 -0.17 -14.94 -3.71
CA PHE A 84 1.01 -15.64 -3.24
C PHE A 84 1.51 -16.57 -4.34
N ILE A 85 2.78 -16.43 -4.68
CA ILE A 85 3.50 -17.37 -5.54
C ILE A 85 4.04 -18.52 -4.69
N ILE A 86 3.80 -19.75 -5.13
CA ILE A 86 4.28 -20.97 -4.48
C ILE A 86 5.42 -21.52 -5.33
N LYS A 87 6.57 -21.78 -4.72
CA LYS A 87 7.79 -22.23 -5.38
C LYS A 87 7.96 -23.75 -5.27
N ASN A 88 8.89 -24.31 -6.05
CA ASN A 88 9.22 -25.74 -6.04
C ASN A 88 9.66 -26.28 -4.66
N ASN A 89 10.27 -25.45 -3.83
CA ASN A 89 10.67 -25.78 -2.46
C ASN A 89 9.55 -25.57 -1.43
N GLY A 90 8.32 -25.29 -1.86
CA GLY A 90 7.17 -25.01 -1.00
C GLY A 90 7.18 -23.62 -0.35
N LYS A 91 8.20 -22.78 -0.58
CA LYS A 91 8.20 -21.41 -0.07
C LYS A 91 7.14 -20.59 -0.79
N GLU A 92 6.55 -19.68 -0.03
CA GLU A 92 5.57 -18.72 -0.52
C GLU A 92 6.13 -17.30 -0.42
N ASP A 93 5.82 -16.48 -1.42
CA ASP A 93 6.04 -15.03 -1.35
C ASP A 93 4.82 -14.31 -1.92
N SER A 94 4.50 -13.15 -1.36
CA SER A 94 3.45 -12.29 -1.88
C SER A 94 3.89 -11.61 -3.18
N ILE A 95 2.97 -11.39 -4.12
CA ILE A 95 3.24 -10.62 -5.33
C ILE A 95 2.12 -9.61 -5.61
N SER A 96 2.49 -8.40 -6.04
CA SER A 96 1.53 -7.34 -6.36
C SER A 96 1.15 -7.42 -7.83
N TRP A 97 -0.02 -7.97 -8.13
CA TRP A 97 -0.53 -8.05 -9.50
C TRP A 97 -0.60 -6.66 -10.17
N ASN A 98 -0.94 -5.62 -9.41
CA ASN A 98 -1.00 -4.24 -9.92
C ASN A 98 0.39 -3.69 -10.28
N THR A 99 1.42 -4.08 -9.52
CA THR A 99 2.81 -3.76 -9.87
C THR A 99 3.20 -4.47 -11.18
N CYS A 100 2.80 -5.72 -11.36
CA CYS A 100 3.04 -6.47 -12.59
C CYS A 100 2.33 -5.85 -13.82
N VAL A 101 1.09 -5.38 -13.65
CA VAL A 101 0.37 -4.65 -14.70
C VAL A 101 1.14 -3.39 -15.11
N LYS A 102 1.61 -2.60 -14.14
CA LYS A 102 2.37 -1.38 -14.42
C LYS A 102 3.76 -1.63 -14.98
N GLY A 103 4.40 -2.72 -14.55
CA GLY A 103 5.78 -3.04 -14.91
C GLY A 103 6.82 -2.15 -14.22
N GLU A 104 6.44 -1.44 -13.17
CA GLU A 104 7.27 -0.40 -12.53
C GLU A 104 7.16 -0.43 -11.01
N ILE A 105 8.28 -0.14 -10.32
CA ILE A 105 8.30 0.06 -8.87
C ILE A 105 7.84 1.49 -8.58
N ASN A 106 7.16 1.70 -7.45
CA ASN A 106 6.86 3.06 -7.00
C ASN A 106 8.16 3.87 -6.82
N PRO A 107 8.20 5.15 -7.23
CA PRO A 107 9.34 6.02 -7.00
C PRO A 107 9.75 6.10 -5.53
N ILE A 108 11.03 6.32 -5.26
CA ILE A 108 11.59 6.38 -3.91
C ILE A 108 10.84 7.41 -3.05
N GLU A 109 10.47 8.56 -3.61
CA GLU A 109 9.77 9.63 -2.89
C GLU A 109 8.39 9.16 -2.40
N LYS A 110 7.71 8.35 -3.21
CA LYS A 110 6.40 7.79 -2.87
C LYS A 110 6.51 6.73 -1.78
N ARG A 111 7.51 5.86 -1.89
CA ARG A 111 7.84 4.83 -0.90
C ARG A 111 8.28 5.46 0.43
N LEU A 112 9.13 6.47 0.38
CA LEU A 112 9.57 7.28 1.52
C LEU A 112 8.37 7.94 2.23
N ASN A 113 7.44 8.53 1.46
CA ASN A 113 6.21 9.08 2.03
C ASN A 113 5.36 8.01 2.75
N TRP A 114 5.33 6.77 2.27
CA TRP A 114 4.62 5.68 2.96
C TRP A 114 5.31 5.27 4.26
N VAL A 115 6.62 5.01 4.24
CA VAL A 115 7.35 4.58 5.45
C VAL A 115 7.36 5.67 6.51
N MET A 116 7.47 6.95 6.13
CA MET A 116 7.41 8.07 7.07
C MET A 116 6.02 8.20 7.70
N ARG A 117 4.94 7.97 6.95
CA ARG A 117 3.57 7.92 7.52
C ARG A 117 3.39 6.75 8.47
N HIS A 118 3.94 5.59 8.12
CA HIS A 118 3.88 4.41 8.98
C HIS A 118 4.62 4.66 10.30
N ALA A 119 5.81 5.27 10.26
CA ALA A 119 6.62 5.53 11.44
C ALA A 119 5.92 6.40 12.51
N ILE A 120 4.99 7.28 12.12
CA ILE A 120 4.25 8.16 13.04
C ILE A 120 2.84 7.65 13.37
N GLN A 121 2.45 6.48 12.87
CA GLN A 121 1.09 5.96 13.01
C GLN A 121 0.69 5.78 14.49
N GLU A 122 1.65 5.40 15.34
CA GLU A 122 1.49 5.29 16.78
C GLU A 122 1.16 6.64 17.43
N GLN A 123 1.88 7.71 17.07
CA GLN A 123 1.62 9.06 17.59
C GLN A 123 0.22 9.56 17.19
N ILE A 124 -0.20 9.28 15.95
CA ILE A 124 -1.54 9.62 15.45
C ILE A 124 -2.61 8.85 16.23
N ARG A 125 -2.39 7.56 16.48
CA ARG A 125 -3.32 6.71 17.25
C ARG A 125 -3.42 7.19 18.69
N ASP A 126 -2.29 7.48 19.33
CA ASP A 126 -2.23 7.98 20.69
C ASP A 126 -2.95 9.32 20.84
N PHE A 127 -2.76 10.23 19.89
CA PHE A 127 -3.48 11.50 19.86
C PHE A 127 -4.99 11.28 19.80
N LYS A 128 -5.47 10.39 18.91
CA LYS A 128 -6.90 10.06 18.78
C LYS A 128 -7.47 9.48 20.08
N ASN A 129 -6.75 8.57 20.71
CA ASN A 129 -7.20 7.89 21.93
C ASN A 129 -7.24 8.84 23.14
N LYS A 130 -6.29 9.78 23.23
CA LYS A 130 -6.23 10.79 24.31
C LYS A 130 -7.19 11.95 24.11
N ASN A 131 -7.67 12.17 22.89
CA ASN A 131 -8.58 13.26 22.53
C ASN A 131 -9.85 12.72 21.87
N PRO A 132 -10.76 12.07 22.61
CA PRO A 132 -12.04 11.60 22.08
C PRO A 132 -13.03 12.76 21.89
N ASN A 133 -12.57 13.85 21.28
CA ASN A 133 -13.34 15.05 21.04
C ASN A 133 -14.12 14.93 19.73
N PRO A 134 -15.24 15.66 19.60
CA PRO A 134 -15.94 15.74 18.33
C PRO A 134 -15.08 16.44 17.26
N CYS A 135 -15.52 16.36 16.02
CA CYS A 135 -14.93 17.11 14.91
C CYS A 135 -14.82 18.59 15.25
N GLU A 136 -13.62 19.15 15.15
CA GLU A 136 -13.33 20.57 15.48
C GLU A 136 -14.15 21.55 14.62
N PHE A 137 -14.52 21.16 13.39
CA PHE A 137 -15.22 22.06 12.46
C PHE A 137 -16.75 21.98 12.52
N CYS A 138 -17.32 20.83 12.88
CA CYS A 138 -18.77 20.63 12.79
C CYS A 138 -19.38 19.88 13.98
N ASN A 139 -18.60 19.58 15.01
CA ASN A 139 -19.00 18.84 16.20
C ASN A 139 -19.55 17.42 15.96
N ALA A 140 -19.41 16.86 14.76
CA ALA A 140 -19.76 15.46 14.51
C ALA A 140 -18.96 14.51 15.42
N THR A 141 -19.59 13.47 15.94
CA THR A 141 -18.99 12.49 16.87
C THR A 141 -18.67 11.14 16.22
N VAL A 142 -19.01 11.00 14.94
CA VAL A 142 -18.83 9.76 14.16
C VAL A 142 -17.88 9.98 12.99
N ASN A 143 -17.31 8.89 12.47
CA ASN A 143 -16.39 8.92 11.33
C ASN A 143 -15.19 9.86 11.54
N LEU A 144 -14.65 9.87 12.77
CA LEU A 144 -13.56 10.73 13.19
C LEU A 144 -12.20 10.25 12.67
N THR A 145 -11.43 11.20 12.17
CA THR A 145 -10.08 11.06 11.63
C THR A 145 -9.16 12.07 12.30
N VAL A 146 -7.86 11.79 12.29
CA VAL A 146 -6.83 12.74 12.74
C VAL A 146 -6.24 13.40 11.52
N ASP A 147 -6.18 14.72 11.51
CA ASP A 147 -5.53 15.53 10.48
C ASP A 147 -4.36 16.32 11.07
N HIS A 148 -3.44 16.72 10.18
CA HIS A 148 -2.35 17.61 10.49
C HIS A 148 -2.74 19.06 10.19
N ILE A 149 -2.62 19.96 11.17
CA ILE A 149 -2.78 21.40 10.95
C ILE A 149 -1.64 21.90 10.05
N ILE A 150 -0.38 21.62 10.45
CA ILE A 150 0.78 21.79 9.56
C ILE A 150 0.88 20.54 8.69
N LYS A 151 0.60 20.68 7.40
CA LYS A 151 0.42 19.53 6.52
C LYS A 151 1.61 18.58 6.57
N PHE A 152 1.31 17.28 6.55
CA PHE A 152 2.33 16.22 6.54
C PHE A 152 3.41 16.46 5.47
N LYS A 153 3.02 16.92 4.27
CA LYS A 153 3.96 17.21 3.19
C LYS A 153 5.00 18.26 3.62
N GLN A 154 4.55 19.34 4.24
CA GLN A 154 5.43 20.39 4.75
C GLN A 154 6.35 19.84 5.84
N LEU A 155 5.81 19.17 6.86
CA LEU A 155 6.62 18.55 7.93
C LEU A 155 7.69 17.61 7.37
N LYS A 156 7.33 16.81 6.37
CA LYS A 156 8.21 15.85 5.70
C LYS A 156 9.29 16.56 4.89
N ASP A 157 8.93 17.57 4.10
CA ASP A 157 9.88 18.31 3.26
C ASP A 157 10.86 19.13 4.12
N ASP A 158 10.39 19.75 5.20
CA ASP A 158 11.22 20.46 6.18
C ASP A 158 12.22 19.49 6.85
N PHE A 159 11.73 18.31 7.27
CA PHE A 159 12.56 17.29 7.88
C PHE A 159 13.65 16.76 6.94
N ILE A 160 13.30 16.49 5.68
CA ILE A 160 14.26 16.03 4.66
C ILE A 160 15.29 17.12 4.36
N THR A 161 14.88 18.39 4.36
CA THR A 161 15.82 19.53 4.19
C THR A 161 16.85 19.57 5.30
N LEU A 162 16.44 19.29 6.55
CA LEU A 162 17.34 19.20 7.70
C LEU A 162 18.17 17.91 7.74
N ASN A 163 17.69 16.84 7.08
CA ASN A 163 18.28 15.50 7.10
C ASN A 163 18.37 14.94 5.66
N PRO A 164 19.26 15.51 4.82
CA PRO A 164 19.29 15.22 3.38
C PRO A 164 19.76 13.80 3.04
N VAL A 165 20.38 13.10 3.98
CA VAL A 165 20.78 11.69 3.84
C VAL A 165 19.68 10.82 4.42
N TYR A 166 18.89 10.18 3.55
CA TYR A 166 17.75 9.36 3.94
C TYR A 166 17.75 7.99 3.25
N PRO A 167 17.08 6.98 3.85
CA PRO A 167 17.05 5.63 3.29
C PRO A 167 16.33 5.58 1.92
N THR A 168 16.90 4.82 0.99
CA THR A 168 16.33 4.59 -0.35
C THR A 168 15.80 3.17 -0.52
N GLU A 169 16.03 2.31 0.46
CA GLU A 169 15.58 0.92 0.52
C GLU A 169 14.74 0.70 1.78
N PHE A 170 13.71 -0.14 1.65
CA PHE A 170 12.70 -0.33 2.69
C PHE A 170 12.35 -1.81 2.83
N SER A 171 11.92 -2.18 4.04
CA SER A 171 11.42 -3.52 4.35
C SER A 171 9.90 -3.57 4.23
N LYS A 172 9.33 -4.77 4.29
CA LYS A 172 7.88 -4.97 4.43
C LYS A 172 7.56 -5.56 5.80
N ASN A 173 6.50 -5.05 6.44
CA ASN A 173 5.94 -5.66 7.64
C ASN A 173 5.06 -6.89 7.28
N GLU A 174 4.49 -7.55 8.30
CA GLU A 174 3.62 -8.73 8.14
C GLU A 174 2.39 -8.48 7.25
N LEU A 175 1.99 -7.21 7.13
CA LEU A 175 0.86 -6.77 6.31
C LEU A 175 1.30 -6.31 4.92
N ALA A 176 2.53 -6.63 4.53
CA ALA A 176 3.17 -6.22 3.28
C ALA A 176 3.27 -4.69 3.06
N GLN A 177 3.17 -3.90 4.12
CA GLN A 177 3.32 -2.45 4.09
C GLN A 177 4.81 -2.10 4.17
N GLU A 178 5.24 -1.09 3.41
CA GLU A 178 6.63 -0.64 3.50
C GLU A 178 6.90 0.04 4.84
N VAL A 179 8.05 -0.27 5.42
CA VAL A 179 8.57 0.27 6.67
C VAL A 179 10.07 0.53 6.56
N PHE A 180 10.60 1.40 7.42
CA PHE A 180 12.06 1.52 7.58
C PHE A 180 12.67 0.16 7.93
N ARG A 181 13.88 -0.10 7.43
CA ARG A 181 14.63 -1.30 7.81
C ARG A 181 15.20 -1.13 9.21
N GLU A 182 15.62 -2.22 9.83
CA GLU A 182 16.22 -2.16 11.18
C GLU A 182 17.50 -1.31 11.18
N GLU A 183 18.30 -1.37 10.12
CA GLU A 183 19.48 -0.51 9.94
C GLU A 183 19.15 0.99 9.85
N ASP A 184 17.92 1.33 9.43
CA ASP A 184 17.44 2.70 9.29
C ASP A 184 16.71 3.22 10.55
N LYS A 185 16.77 2.47 11.65
CA LYS A 185 16.05 2.77 12.90
C LYS A 185 16.35 4.17 13.43
N TYR A 186 17.61 4.60 13.40
CA TYR A 186 18.01 5.93 13.84
C TYR A 186 17.28 7.04 13.05
N TYR A 187 17.20 6.92 11.73
CA TYR A 187 16.49 7.89 10.88
C TYR A 187 14.98 7.89 11.17
N SER A 188 14.39 6.71 11.37
CA SER A 188 12.99 6.55 11.76
C SER A 188 12.69 7.24 13.11
N GLU A 189 13.52 7.05 14.11
CA GLU A 189 13.39 7.68 15.43
C GLU A 189 13.58 9.20 15.36
N LEU A 190 14.51 9.67 14.54
CA LEU A 190 14.74 11.09 14.31
C LEU A 190 13.52 11.75 13.66
N TRP A 191 12.91 11.11 12.66
CA TRP A 191 11.65 11.55 12.05
C TRP A 191 10.51 11.57 13.06
N GLN A 192 10.36 10.51 13.84
CA GLN A 192 9.32 10.43 14.88
C GLN A 192 9.46 11.55 15.91
N LYS A 193 10.68 11.85 16.36
CA LYS A 193 10.96 12.95 17.30
C LYS A 193 10.64 14.31 16.67
N TYR A 194 11.07 14.54 15.44
CA TYR A 194 10.77 15.77 14.72
C TYR A 194 9.26 15.97 14.57
N HIS A 195 8.55 14.93 14.11
CA HIS A 195 7.10 14.97 13.96
C HIS A 195 6.41 15.27 15.30
N TYR A 196 6.81 14.60 16.38
CA TYR A 196 6.22 14.83 17.71
C TYR A 196 6.35 16.29 18.18
N SER A 197 7.50 16.92 17.94
CA SER A 197 7.75 18.30 18.37
C SER A 197 7.14 19.38 17.46
N ASN A 198 6.92 19.07 16.18
CA ASN A 198 6.53 20.07 15.18
C ASN A 198 5.10 19.89 14.64
N ALA A 199 4.52 18.70 14.77
CA ALA A 199 3.16 18.45 14.30
C ALA A 199 2.15 18.99 15.31
N THR A 200 1.17 19.73 14.81
CA THR A 200 -0.09 19.97 15.53
C THR A 200 -1.18 19.13 14.87
N LEU A 201 -1.79 18.25 15.65
CA LEU A 201 -2.84 17.35 15.20
C LEU A 201 -4.21 17.88 15.64
N ARG A 202 -5.25 17.54 14.87
CA ARG A 202 -6.65 17.84 15.19
C ARG A 202 -7.57 16.69 14.85
N ILE A 203 -8.76 16.68 15.44
CA ILE A 203 -9.82 15.72 15.14
C ILE A 203 -10.81 16.34 14.15
N LEU A 204 -11.01 15.68 13.01
CA LEU A 204 -12.01 16.05 12.01
C LEU A 204 -12.87 14.84 11.64
N CYS A 205 -14.16 15.04 11.36
CA CYS A 205 -14.92 14.03 10.66
C CYS A 205 -14.42 13.88 9.22
N LYS A 206 -14.63 12.70 8.62
CA LYS A 206 -14.19 12.38 7.26
C LYS A 206 -14.59 13.45 6.23
N ASP A 207 -15.80 14.00 6.32
CA ASP A 207 -16.31 15.00 5.37
C ASP A 207 -15.62 16.36 5.52
N CYS A 208 -15.31 16.78 6.75
CA CYS A 208 -14.56 18.01 6.99
C CYS A 208 -13.12 17.86 6.53
N ASN A 209 -12.51 16.70 6.79
CA ASN A 209 -11.15 16.43 6.34
C ASN A 209 -11.05 16.43 4.79
N GLN A 210 -12.00 15.77 4.11
CA GLN A 210 -12.04 15.74 2.65
C GLN A 210 -12.25 17.13 2.03
N ARG A 211 -13.15 17.95 2.60
CA ARG A 211 -13.36 19.34 2.14
C ARG A 211 -12.11 20.18 2.28
N LEU A 212 -11.40 20.01 3.40
CA LEU A 212 -10.16 20.72 3.66
C LEU A 212 -9.07 20.33 2.64
N ASP A 213 -8.89 19.03 2.37
CA ASP A 213 -7.91 18.58 1.37
C ASP A 213 -8.23 19.11 -0.03
N ASN A 214 -9.52 19.13 -0.41
CA ASN A 214 -9.96 19.71 -1.68
C ASN A 214 -9.72 21.23 -1.75
N TYR A 215 -9.90 21.96 -0.65
CA TYR A 215 -9.62 23.39 -0.61
C TYR A 215 -8.15 23.66 -0.94
N TYR A 216 -7.22 22.94 -0.27
CA TYR A 216 -5.80 23.09 -0.52
C TYR A 216 -5.37 22.68 -1.92
N ALA A 217 -5.94 21.61 -2.48
CA ALA A 217 -5.62 21.18 -3.85
C ALA A 217 -5.97 22.22 -4.93
N ASN A 218 -6.88 23.16 -4.64
CA ASN A 218 -7.33 24.18 -5.59
C ASN A 218 -6.76 25.58 -5.33
N HIS A 219 -6.04 25.79 -4.22
CA HIS A 219 -5.60 27.14 -3.78
C HIS A 219 -4.14 27.19 -3.33
N VAL A 220 -3.36 26.12 -3.57
CA VAL A 220 -1.91 26.03 -3.29
C VAL A 220 -1.19 25.55 -4.54
#